data_AF-A0A3M7TFK1-F1
#
_entry.id   AF-A0A3M7TFK1-F1
#
_cell.length_a   1.000
_cell.length_b   1.000
_cell.length_c   1.000
_cell.angle_alpha   90.00
_cell.angle_beta   90.00
_cell.angle_gamma   90.00
#
_symmetry.space_group_name_H-M   'P 1'
#
loop_
_entity.id
_entity.type
_entity.pdbx_description
1 polymer ?
#
loop_
_entity_poly.entity_id
_entity_poly.type
_entity_poly.pdbx_seq_one_letter_code
_entity_poly.pdbx_strand_id
1 'polypeptide(L)'
;MNYSSKNSSIILRDIILFVVRVFIGFAMLSHGYPKLEMLLQGGKVEFFDFLGLGPQISLGLTVFAEFVCSILLILGLFTRISLLFLIFTMSIAAFVVHEVDPFDKREMSLLYLSVYLLIIAFGAGRASVDHMIEKRKATSGW
;
A
#
# COMPACT_ATOMS: atom_id res chain seq x y z
N MET A 1 -24.04 22.11 22.67
CA MET A 1 -24.94 21.31 21.82
C MET A 1 -24.27 20.97 20.47
N ASN A 2 -23.10 20.30 20.46
CA ASN A 2 -22.36 19.94 19.22
C ASN A 2 -21.51 18.64 19.30
N TYR A 3 -21.57 17.88 20.39
CA TYR A 3 -20.77 16.66 20.56
C TYR A 3 -21.17 15.53 19.58
N SER A 4 -22.46 15.45 19.22
CA SER A 4 -22.97 14.38 18.34
C SER A 4 -22.49 14.53 16.89
N SER A 5 -22.58 15.75 16.32
CA SER A 5 -22.14 16.04 14.94
C SER A 5 -20.62 15.83 14.72
N LYS A 6 -19.81 16.17 15.74
CA LYS A 6 -18.36 15.99 15.67
C LYS A 6 -17.95 14.51 15.70
N ASN A 7 -18.71 13.63 16.37
CA ASN A 7 -18.44 12.20 16.38
C ASN A 7 -18.88 11.50 15.09
N SER A 8 -20.04 11.85 14.54
CA SER A 8 -20.52 11.28 13.26
C SER A 8 -19.59 11.60 12.09
N SER A 9 -19.03 12.82 12.04
CA SER A 9 -18.05 13.20 11.02
C SER A 9 -16.71 12.46 11.15
N ILE A 10 -16.32 12.07 12.37
CA ILE A 10 -15.12 11.26 12.61
C ILE A 10 -15.36 9.80 12.19
N ILE A 11 -16.49 9.21 12.61
CA ILE A 11 -16.86 7.82 12.25
C ILE A 11 -16.98 7.68 10.73
N LEU A 12 -17.60 8.66 10.06
CA LEU A 12 -17.73 8.64 8.60
C LEU A 12 -16.36 8.70 7.91
N ARG A 13 -15.43 9.54 8.40
CA ARG A 13 -14.06 9.59 7.88
C ARG A 13 -13.33 8.26 8.06
N ASP A 14 -13.46 7.62 9.21
CA ASP A 14 -12.84 6.33 9.48
C ASP A 14 -13.39 5.22 8.56
N ILE A 15 -14.72 5.20 8.34
CA ILE A 15 -15.35 4.25 7.41
C ILE A 15 -14.87 4.49 5.97
N ILE A 16 -14.82 5.74 5.51
CA ILE A 16 -14.35 6.07 4.16
C ILE A 16 -12.90 5.63 3.99
N LEU A 17 -12.03 5.96 4.96
CA LEU A 17 -10.62 5.55 4.92
C LEU A 17 -10.47 4.02 4.92
N PHE A 18 -11.30 3.31 5.68
CA PHE A 18 -11.32 1.85 5.69
C PHE A 18 -11.74 1.27 4.33
N VAL A 19 -12.82 1.77 3.75
CA VAL A 19 -13.30 1.32 2.43
C VAL A 19 -12.25 1.57 1.35
N VAL A 20 -11.66 2.77 1.32
CA VAL A 20 -10.60 3.13 0.35
C VAL A 20 -9.39 2.20 0.51
N ARG A 21 -8.98 1.93 1.75
CA ARG A 21 -7.87 1.03 2.07
C ARG A 21 -8.12 -0.40 1.61
N VAL A 22 -9.30 -0.96 1.89
CA VAL A 22 -9.66 -2.31 1.46
C VAL A 22 -9.70 -2.37 -0.07
N PHE A 23 -10.35 -1.40 -0.71
CA PHE A 23 -10.49 -1.38 -2.16
C PHE A 23 -9.13 -1.26 -2.87
N ILE A 24 -8.29 -0.31 -2.45
CA ILE A 24 -6.97 -0.11 -3.06
C ILE A 24 -6.04 -1.29 -2.80
N GLY A 25 -6.13 -1.91 -1.62
CA GLY A 25 -5.37 -3.12 -1.31
C GLY A 25 -5.78 -4.32 -2.15
N PHE A 26 -7.09 -4.49 -2.38
CA PHE A 26 -7.59 -5.54 -3.29
C PHE A 26 -7.20 -5.28 -4.74
N ALA A 27 -7.30 -4.04 -5.22
CA ALA A 27 -6.88 -3.66 -6.57
C ALA A 27 -5.37 -3.93 -6.76
N MET A 28 -4.56 -3.64 -5.74
CA MET A 28 -3.13 -3.93 -5.75
C MET A 28 -2.81 -5.43 -5.68
N LEU A 29 -3.60 -6.21 -4.95
CA LEU A 29 -3.49 -7.68 -4.95
C LEU A 29 -3.71 -8.27 -6.34
N SER A 30 -4.60 -7.69 -7.14
CA SER A 30 -4.78 -8.09 -8.55
C SER A 30 -3.54 -7.85 -9.41
N HIS A 31 -2.69 -6.88 -9.05
CA HIS A 31 -1.38 -6.66 -9.69
C HIS A 31 -0.27 -7.53 -9.09
N GLY A 32 -0.32 -7.82 -7.78
CA GLY A 32 0.67 -8.65 -7.09
C GLY A 32 0.53 -10.15 -7.37
N TYR A 33 -0.70 -10.65 -7.58
CA TYR A 33 -0.98 -12.07 -7.87
C TYR A 33 -0.29 -12.58 -9.15
N PRO A 34 -0.40 -11.93 -10.33
CA PRO A 34 0.29 -12.39 -11.53
C PRO A 34 1.81 -12.34 -11.38
N LYS A 35 2.36 -11.38 -10.62
CA LYS A 35 3.80 -11.34 -10.32
C LYS A 35 4.23 -12.48 -9.40
N LEU A 36 3.40 -12.87 -8.42
CA LEU A 36 3.63 -14.05 -7.58
C LEU A 36 3.63 -15.33 -8.41
N GLU A 37 2.70 -15.45 -9.35
CA GLU A 37 2.62 -16.58 -10.26
C GLU A 37 3.86 -16.65 -11.15
N MET A 38 4.32 -15.52 -11.70
CA MET A 38 5.59 -15.44 -12.44
C MET A 38 6.79 -15.86 -11.58
N LEU A 39 6.82 -15.51 -10.29
CA LEU A 39 7.88 -15.94 -9.36
C LEU A 39 7.87 -17.46 -9.17
N LEU A 40 6.69 -18.05 -8.97
CA LEU A 40 6.51 -19.47 -8.68
C LEU A 40 6.73 -20.37 -9.91
N GLN A 41 6.42 -19.88 -11.11
CA GLN A 41 6.65 -20.60 -12.36
C GLN A 41 8.15 -20.73 -12.71
N GLY A 42 9.03 -19.93 -12.10
CA GLY A 42 10.49 -20.10 -12.21
C GLY A 42 11.07 -19.96 -13.63
N GLY A 43 10.31 -19.43 -14.58
CA GLY A 43 10.74 -19.21 -15.96
C GLY A 43 11.78 -18.09 -16.11
N LYS A 44 12.20 -17.79 -17.35
CA LYS A 44 12.98 -16.58 -17.65
C LYS A 44 12.14 -15.35 -17.30
N VAL A 45 12.36 -14.84 -16.10
CA VAL A 45 11.71 -13.62 -15.63
C VAL A 45 12.34 -12.44 -16.36
N GLU A 46 11.72 -12.00 -17.45
CA GLU A 46 12.01 -10.69 -18.06
C GLU A 46 11.32 -9.61 -17.24
N PHE A 47 11.84 -9.40 -16.03
CA PHE A 47 11.41 -8.32 -15.16
C PHE A 47 12.50 -7.28 -15.04
N PHE A 48 12.10 -6.06 -14.70
CA PHE A 48 13.04 -4.98 -14.52
C PHE A 48 14.07 -5.34 -13.43
N ASP A 49 15.35 -5.30 -13.79
CA ASP A 49 16.43 -5.57 -12.86
C ASP A 49 16.66 -4.32 -12.00
N PHE A 50 16.11 -4.37 -10.78
CA PHE A 50 16.27 -3.30 -9.81
C PHE A 50 17.66 -3.40 -9.19
N LEU A 51 18.48 -2.35 -9.38
CA LEU A 51 19.85 -2.21 -8.85
C LEU A 51 20.89 -3.21 -9.40
N GLY A 52 20.60 -3.95 -10.46
CA GLY A 52 21.52 -4.96 -11.01
C GLY A 52 21.71 -6.17 -10.09
N LEU A 53 20.70 -6.45 -9.24
CA LEU A 53 20.68 -7.59 -8.32
C LEU A 53 20.15 -8.87 -8.99
N GLY A 54 19.69 -8.76 -10.24
CA GLY A 54 19.10 -9.84 -11.00
C GLY A 54 17.57 -9.78 -10.98
N PRO A 55 16.90 -10.04 -12.13
CA PRO A 55 15.47 -9.87 -12.30
C PRO A 55 14.62 -10.78 -11.37
N GLN A 56 15.16 -11.92 -10.95
CA GLN A 56 14.49 -12.81 -10.00
C GLN A 56 14.40 -12.22 -8.58
N ILE A 57 15.46 -11.56 -8.11
CA ILE A 57 15.50 -10.95 -6.78
C ILE A 57 14.61 -9.71 -6.74
N SER A 58 14.68 -8.87 -7.78
CA SER A 58 13.82 -7.69 -7.92
C SER A 58 12.34 -8.06 -7.99
N LEU A 59 11.99 -9.13 -8.72
CA LEU A 59 10.62 -9.63 -8.79
C LEU A 59 10.15 -10.18 -7.42
N GLY A 60 10.99 -10.94 -6.72
CA GLY A 60 10.69 -11.44 -5.36
C GLY A 60 10.43 -10.31 -4.37
N LEU A 61 11.27 -9.28 -4.37
CA LEU A 61 11.12 -8.12 -3.50
C LEU A 61 9.86 -7.32 -3.83
N THR A 62 9.56 -7.16 -5.12
CA THR A 62 8.36 -6.45 -5.59
C THR A 62 7.09 -7.22 -5.24
N VAL A 63 7.07 -8.55 -5.41
CA VAL A 63 5.95 -9.41 -5.01
C VAL A 63 5.74 -9.34 -3.51
N PHE A 64 6.81 -9.42 -2.72
CA PHE A 64 6.69 -9.30 -1.27
C PHE A 64 6.07 -7.94 -0.89
N ALA A 65 6.57 -6.85 -1.47
CA ALA A 65 6.01 -5.53 -1.24
C ALA A 65 4.54 -5.45 -1.70
N GLU A 66 4.20 -5.83 -2.93
CA GLU A 66 2.85 -5.64 -3.47
C GLU A 66 1.82 -6.63 -2.92
N PHE A 67 2.20 -7.88 -2.65
CA PHE A 67 1.27 -8.89 -2.15
C PHE A 67 1.17 -8.83 -0.63
N VAL A 68 2.29 -8.92 0.08
CA VAL A 68 2.30 -8.96 1.56
C VAL A 68 1.94 -7.59 2.14
N CYS A 69 2.47 -6.48 1.60
CA CYS A 69 2.09 -5.16 2.11
C CYS A 69 0.65 -4.78 1.76
N SER A 70 0.07 -5.28 0.67
CA SER A 70 -1.35 -5.06 0.40
C SER A 70 -2.25 -5.79 1.39
N ILE A 71 -1.90 -7.03 1.78
CA ILE A 71 -2.63 -7.77 2.83
C ILE A 71 -2.52 -7.02 4.17
N LEU A 72 -1.31 -6.61 4.56
CA LEU A 72 -1.08 -5.81 5.78
C LEU A 72 -1.87 -4.49 5.76
N LEU A 73 -1.91 -3.83 4.61
CA LEU A 73 -2.68 -2.61 4.38
C LEU A 73 -4.17 -2.85 4.55
N ILE A 74 -4.74 -3.92 3.97
CA ILE A 74 -6.16 -4.30 4.15
C ILE A 74 -6.47 -4.58 5.62
N LEU A 75 -5.60 -5.33 6.31
CA LEU A 75 -5.76 -5.67 7.73
C LEU A 75 -5.58 -4.46 8.65
N GLY A 76 -5.06 -3.33 8.16
CA GLY A 76 -4.88 -2.13 8.96
C GLY A 76 -3.74 -2.23 9.98
N LEU A 77 -2.80 -3.16 9.79
CA LEU A 77 -1.68 -3.44 10.67
C LEU A 77 -0.37 -2.90 10.07
N PHE A 78 0.42 -2.12 10.82
CA PHE A 78 1.66 -1.48 10.35
C PHE A 78 1.48 -0.65 9.08
N THR A 79 0.33 -0.01 8.93
CA THR A 79 -0.07 0.58 7.66
C THR A 79 0.86 1.67 7.15
N ARG A 80 1.56 2.40 8.04
CA ARG A 80 2.61 3.34 7.64
C ARG A 80 3.78 2.65 6.96
N ILE A 81 4.24 1.52 7.49
CA ILE A 81 5.36 0.76 6.95
C ILE A 81 4.93 0.13 5.62
N SER A 82 3.77 -0.52 5.58
CA SER A 82 3.23 -1.12 4.35
C SER A 82 3.01 -0.10 3.24
N LEU A 83 2.49 1.09 3.57
CA LEU A 83 2.34 2.18 2.60
C LEU A 83 3.68 2.71 2.11
N LEU A 84 4.69 2.84 2.96
CA LEU A 84 6.02 3.27 2.53
C LEU A 84 6.61 2.30 1.51
N PHE A 85 6.50 0.98 1.75
CA PHE A 85 6.93 -0.02 0.78
C PHE A 85 6.15 0.06 -0.54
N LEU A 86 4.81 0.23 -0.49
CA LEU A 86 3.97 0.35 -1.68
C LEU A 86 4.22 1.65 -2.47
N ILE A 87 4.44 2.77 -1.79
CA ILE A 87 4.79 4.04 -2.42
C ILE A 87 6.16 3.92 -3.10
N PHE A 88 7.11 3.26 -2.45
CA PHE A 88 8.43 3.05 -3.01
C PHE A 88 8.38 2.19 -4.28
N THR A 89 7.66 1.07 -4.28
CA THR A 89 7.53 0.22 -5.47
C THR A 89 6.80 0.92 -6.61
N MET A 90 5.72 1.66 -6.32
CA MET A 90 5.01 2.44 -7.35
C MET A 90 5.82 3.62 -7.88
N SER A 91 6.66 4.24 -7.04
CA SER A 91 7.57 5.30 -7.49
C SER A 91 8.60 4.73 -8.47
N ILE A 92 9.21 3.60 -8.14
CA ILE A 92 10.16 2.93 -9.04
C ILE A 92 9.46 2.50 -10.33
N ALA A 93 8.27 1.93 -10.25
CA ALA A 93 7.51 1.53 -11.43
C ALA A 93 7.21 2.74 -12.35
N ALA A 94 6.73 3.85 -11.78
CA ALA A 94 6.36 5.04 -12.55
C ALA A 94 7.55 5.79 -13.15
N PHE A 95 8.64 5.95 -12.39
CA PHE A 95 9.78 6.79 -12.79
C PHE A 95 10.91 6.01 -13.46
N VAL A 96 11.14 4.75 -13.09
CA VAL A 96 12.30 3.96 -13.55
C VAL A 96 11.86 2.93 -14.60
N VAL A 97 10.81 2.16 -14.33
CA VAL A 97 10.38 1.09 -15.25
C VAL A 97 9.68 1.67 -16.47
N HIS A 98 8.78 2.63 -16.24
CA HIS A 98 7.99 3.23 -17.31
C HIS A 98 8.58 4.53 -17.87
N GLU A 99 9.86 4.87 -17.61
CA GLU A 99 10.49 6.12 -18.06
C GLU A 99 10.39 6.36 -19.58
N VAL A 100 10.26 5.29 -20.37
CA VAL A 100 10.16 5.32 -21.84
C VAL A 100 8.76 4.96 -22.34
N ASP A 101 7.90 4.38 -21.49
CA ASP A 101 6.54 3.99 -21.87
C ASP A 101 5.60 5.22 -21.97
N PRO A 102 4.57 5.17 -22.84
CA PRO A 102 3.57 6.21 -22.94
C PRO A 102 2.82 6.43 -21.62
N PHE A 103 2.29 7.64 -21.45
CA PHE A 103 1.63 8.09 -20.22
C PHE A 103 0.53 7.14 -19.72
N ASP A 104 -0.16 6.46 -20.63
CA ASP A 104 -1.22 5.48 -20.37
C ASP A 104 -0.80 4.39 -19.36
N LYS A 105 0.45 3.88 -19.46
CA LYS A 105 0.95 2.88 -18.50
C LYS A 105 1.44 3.50 -17.19
N ARG A 106 1.92 4.75 -17.22
CA ARG A 106 2.36 5.48 -16.02
C ARG A 106 1.20 5.96 -15.16
N GLU A 107 0.08 6.27 -15.81
CA GLU A 107 -1.12 6.81 -15.16
C GLU A 107 -1.58 5.90 -14.02
N MET A 108 -1.65 4.59 -14.27
CA MET A 108 -2.08 3.62 -13.25
C MET A 108 -1.17 3.67 -12.01
N SER A 109 0.15 3.60 -12.18
CA SER A 109 1.11 3.68 -11.07
C SER A 109 1.05 5.02 -10.32
N LEU A 110 0.88 6.13 -11.05
CA LEU A 110 0.71 7.47 -10.47
C LEU A 110 -0.60 7.60 -9.69
N LEU A 111 -1.69 6.99 -10.18
CA LEU A 111 -2.98 6.95 -9.48
C LEU A 111 -2.85 6.19 -8.16
N TYR A 112 -2.28 4.98 -8.17
CA TYR A 112 -2.02 4.22 -6.94
C TYR A 112 -1.15 5.01 -5.97
N LEU A 113 -0.07 5.61 -6.46
CA LEU A 113 0.84 6.45 -5.67
C LEU A 113 0.11 7.65 -5.05
N SER A 114 -0.76 8.32 -5.80
CA SER A 114 -1.55 9.45 -5.29
C SER A 114 -2.51 9.01 -4.17
N VAL A 115 -3.17 7.85 -4.32
CA VAL A 115 -4.06 7.30 -3.30
C VAL A 115 -3.28 6.89 -2.06
N TYR A 116 -2.10 6.26 -2.21
CA TYR A 116 -1.25 5.92 -1.08
C TYR A 116 -0.71 7.15 -0.35
N LEU A 117 -0.35 8.21 -1.08
CA LEU A 117 0.02 9.50 -0.48
C LEU A 117 -1.15 10.16 0.26
N LEU A 118 -2.38 10.03 -0.24
CA LEU A 118 -3.55 10.48 0.50
C LEU A 118 -3.71 9.67 1.79
N ILE A 119 -3.65 8.34 1.73
CA ILE A 119 -3.80 7.49 2.91
C ILE A 119 -2.67 7.75 3.93
N ILE A 120 -1.43 8.01 3.50
CA ILE A 120 -0.34 8.31 4.43
C ILE A 120 -0.49 9.72 5.04
N ALA A 121 -0.98 10.70 4.28
CA ALA A 121 -1.18 12.08 4.74
C ALA A 121 -2.39 12.23 5.68
N PHE A 122 -3.52 11.58 5.35
CA PHE A 122 -4.70 11.51 6.23
C PHE A 122 -4.47 10.56 7.43
N GLY A 123 -3.46 9.70 7.33
CA GLY A 123 -3.12 8.71 8.34
C GLY A 123 -4.03 7.48 8.28
N ALA A 124 -3.73 6.52 9.14
CA ALA A 124 -4.33 5.19 9.08
C ALA A 124 -5.80 5.09 9.56
N GLY A 125 -6.40 6.22 9.94
CA GLY A 125 -7.69 6.28 10.64
C GLY A 125 -7.61 5.75 12.07
N ARG A 126 -8.65 6.01 12.88
CA ARG A 126 -8.79 5.48 14.24
C ARG A 126 -9.00 3.96 14.28
N ALA A 127 -9.35 3.39 13.12
CA ALA A 127 -9.54 1.95 12.90
C ALA A 127 -8.23 1.20 12.56
N SER A 128 -7.05 1.82 12.71
CA SER A 128 -5.77 1.10 12.60
C SER A 128 -5.35 0.55 13.95
N VAL A 129 -4.86 -0.69 13.96
CA VAL A 129 -4.36 -1.39 15.15
C VAL A 129 -3.20 -0.61 15.81
N ASP A 130 -2.40 0.12 15.02
CA ASP A 130 -1.36 1.05 15.50
C ASP A 130 -1.90 2.09 16.50
N HIS A 131 -3.07 2.68 16.24
CA HIS A 131 -3.66 3.68 17.11
C HIS A 131 -4.23 3.05 18.41
N MET A 132 -4.70 1.80 18.34
CA MET A 132 -5.13 1.04 19.52
C MET A 132 -3.95 0.62 20.41
N ILE A 133 -2.80 0.29 19.84
CA ILE A 133 -1.59 -0.09 20.59
C ILE A 133 -0.98 1.14 21.27
N GLU A 134 -0.91 2.28 20.60
CA GLU A 134 -0.43 3.56 21.17
C GLU A 134 -1.33 4.01 22.33
N LYS A 135 -2.66 3.91 22.17
CA LYS A 135 -3.61 4.21 23.25
C LYS A 135 -3.49 3.25 24.43
N ARG A 136 -3.22 1.96 24.20
CA ARG A 136 -2.98 0.99 25.29
C ARG A 136 -1.71 1.32 26.08
N LYS A 137 -0.60 1.65 25.41
CA LYS A 137 0.66 2.03 26.10
C LYS A 137 0.50 3.30 26.93
N ALA A 138 -0.27 4.28 26.46
CA ALA A 138 -0.58 5.49 27.23
C ALA A 138 -1.47 5.21 28.47
N THR A 139 -2.24 4.12 28.47
CA THR A 139 -3.15 3.77 29.58
C THR A 139 -2.47 2.87 30.63
N SER A 140 -1.43 2.11 30.27
CA SER A 140 -0.69 1.24 31.19
C SER A 140 0.53 1.91 31.86
N GLY A 141 0.67 3.23 31.73
CA GLY A 141 1.73 4.02 32.35
C GLY A 141 1.31 4.65 33.68
N TRP A 142 0.69 3.88 34.57
CA TRP A 142 0.44 4.20 35.97
C TRP A 142 0.75 2.97 36.83
#